data_AF-A0A6A7RNH9-F1
#
_entry.id   AF-A0A6A7RNH9-F1
#
_cell.length_a   1.000
_cell.length_b   1.000
_cell.length_c   1.000
_cell.angle_alpha   90.00
_cell.angle_beta   90.00
_cell.angle_gamma   90.00
#
_symmetry.space_group_name_H-M   'P 1'
#
loop_
_entity.id
_entity.type
_entity.pdbx_description
1 polymer ?
#
loop_
_entity_poly.entity_id
_entity_poly.type
_entity_poly.pdbx_seq_one_letter_code
_entity_poly.pdbx_strand_id
1 'polypeptide(L)' 'AQQVHRENFNANEIQRSTLLSVKTGGCSEDCGYCSQAARYST' A
#
# COMPACT_ATOMS: atom_id res chain seq x y z
N ALA A 1 -10.34 -16.15 10.18
CA ALA A 1 -10.28 -15.19 9.06
C ALA A 1 -11.26 -15.57 7.93
N GLN A 2 -11.13 -16.74 7.29
CA GLN A 2 -11.97 -17.09 6.13
C GLN A 2 -13.48 -17.11 6.43
N GLN A 3 -13.91 -17.63 7.59
CA GLN A 3 -15.33 -17.69 7.94
C GLN A 3 -15.97 -16.30 7.93
N VAL A 4 -15.44 -15.37 8.73
CA VAL A 4 -15.91 -13.97 8.79
C VAL A 4 -15.87 -13.30 7.41
N HIS A 5 -14.83 -13.55 6.60
CA HIS A 5 -14.76 -12.98 5.26
C HIS A 5 -15.89 -13.49 4.35
N ARG A 6 -16.20 -14.79 4.36
CA ARG A 6 -17.27 -15.37 3.54
C ARG A 6 -18.67 -15.02 4.04
N GLU A 7 -18.82 -14.74 5.34
CA GLU A 7 -20.08 -14.27 5.94
C GLU A 7 -20.41 -12.83 5.53
N ASN A 8 -19.39 -12.00 5.24
CA ASN A 8 -19.57 -10.56 5.02
C ASN A 8 -19.24 -10.08 3.59
N PHE A 9 -18.53 -10.87 2.78
CA PHE A 9 -18.10 -10.49 1.43
C PHE A 9 -18.30 -11.63 0.43
N ASN A 10 -18.53 -11.29 -0.85
CA ASN A 10 -18.63 -12.28 -1.91
C ASN A 10 -17.29 -13.01 -2.09
N ALA A 11 -17.31 -14.33 -1.94
CA ALA A 11 -16.10 -15.15 -1.94
C ALA A 11 -15.31 -15.13 -3.25
N ASN A 12 -15.93 -14.74 -4.37
CA ASN A 12 -15.32 -14.72 -5.70
C ASN A 12 -15.15 -13.30 -6.28
N GLU A 13 -15.39 -12.27 -5.46
CA GLU A 13 -15.23 -10.87 -5.87
C GLU A 13 -13.99 -10.26 -5.21
N ILE A 14 -13.21 -9.51 -5.98
CA ILE A 14 -12.02 -8.79 -5.49
C ILE A 14 -12.09 -7.34 -5.98
N GLN A 15 -11.88 -6.40 -5.06
CA GLN A 15 -11.76 -4.98 -5.40
C GLN A 15 -10.47 -4.73 -6.20
N ARG A 16 -10.56 -3.95 -7.27
CA ARG A 16 -9.39 -3.47 -8.02
C ARG A 16 -9.28 -1.95 -7.93
N SER A 17 -8.08 -1.48 -7.67
CA SER A 17 -7.76 -0.04 -7.66
C SER A 17 -6.40 0.19 -8.32
N THR A 18 -6.26 1.36 -8.96
CA THR A 18 -5.00 1.80 -9.57
C THR A 18 -4.64 3.13 -8.95
N LEU A 19 -3.37 3.29 -8.57
CA LEU A 19 -2.82 4.55 -8.07
C LEU A 19 -1.63 4.98 -8.92
N LEU A 20 -1.35 6.28 -8.92
CA LEU A 20 -0.16 6.87 -9.52
C LEU A 20 0.53 7.74 -8.49
N SER A 21 1.85 7.59 -8.37
CA SER A 21 2.66 8.51 -7.59
C SER A 21 2.89 9.79 -8.39
N VAL A 22 2.12 10.85 -8.07
CA VAL A 22 2.22 12.15 -8.76
C VAL A 22 3.60 12.80 -8.60
N LYS A 23 4.31 12.48 -7.52
CA LYS A 23 5.69 12.89 -7.26
C LYS A 23 6.40 11.77 -6.49
N THR A 24 7.52 11.29 -7.03
CA THR A 24 8.26 10.16 -6.44
C THR A 24 9.63 10.59 -5.95
N GLY A 25 10.03 10.08 -4.79
CA GLY A 25 11.37 10.25 -4.22
C GLY A 25 11.61 11.61 -3.56
N GLY A 26 12.78 11.74 -2.93
CA GLY A 26 13.20 12.97 -2.26
C GLY A 26 12.31 13.35 -1.06
N CYS A 27 11.63 12.38 -0.44
CA CYS A 27 10.77 12.66 0.71
C CYS A 27 11.63 13.03 1.93
N SER A 28 11.26 14.12 2.61
CA SER A 28 12.00 14.64 3.77
C SER A 28 11.79 13.84 5.06
N GLU A 29 10.76 13.00 5.09
CA GLU A 29 10.43 12.17 6.24
C GLU A 29 11.42 11.04 6.46
N ASP A 30 11.41 10.50 7.67
CA ASP A 30 12.38 9.51 8.17
C ASP A 30 11.78 8.11 8.36
N CYS A 31 10.83 7.76 7.48
CA CYS A 31 10.17 6.46 7.51
C CYS A 31 11.15 5.36 7.06
N GLY A 32 11.70 4.58 8.00
CA GLY A 32 12.72 3.56 7.73
C GLY A 32 12.32 2.42 6.78
N TYR A 33 11.03 2.28 6.46
CA TYR A 33 10.51 1.31 5.49
C TYR A 33 10.20 1.92 4.12
N CYS A 34 10.24 3.25 3.98
CA CYS A 34 9.83 3.94 2.77
C CYS A 34 11.04 4.17 1.86
N SER A 35 11.04 3.54 0.68
CA SER A 35 12.10 3.71 -0.34
C SER A 35 12.16 5.12 -0.95
N GLN A 36 11.22 6.01 -0.59
CA GLN A 36 11.22 7.39 -1.07
C GLN A 36 11.87 8.36 -0.08
N ALA A 37 12.17 7.92 1.15
CA ALA A 37 12.81 8.74 2.16
C ALA A 37 14.25 9.08 1.72
N ALA A 38 14.56 10.37 1.61
CA ALA A 38 15.86 10.85 1.15
C ALA A 38 17.01 10.54 2.13
N ARG A 39 16.68 10.17 3.37
CA ARG A 39 17.62 9.90 4.46
C ARG A 39 18.31 8.54 4.33
N TYR A 40 17.72 7.62 3.56
CA TYR A 40 18.21 6.26 3.39
C TYR A 40 18.58 5.99 1.92
N SER A 41 19.73 5.36 1.68
CA SER A 41 20.02 4.72 0.39
C SER A 41 19.45 3.31 0.42
N THR A 42 18.15 3.21 0.19
CA THR A 42 17.42 1.94 0.05
C THR A 42 17.36 1.52 -1.42
#